data_AF-A0A8J2LC50-F1
#
_entry.id   AF-A0A8J2LC50-F1
#
_cell.length_a   1.000
_cell.length_b   1.000
_cell.length_c   1.000
_cell.angle_alpha   90.00
_cell.angle_beta   90.00
_cell.angle_gamma   90.00
#
_symmetry.space_group_name_H-M   'P 1'
#
loop_
_entity.id
_entity.type
_entity.pdbx_description
1 polymer ?
#
loop_
_entity_poly.entity_id
_entity_poly.type
_entity_poly.pdbx_seq_one_letter_code
_entity_poly.pdbx_strand_id
1 'polypeptide(L)'
;FIAHLNEHHVTEFQCMDGSPAKFKQGKFDRVIGVIGGQSSSVSIQVANLLRLFQIPQISYMSTSPQLSNRERFPYFFRTVPSDVNQAHAILDILQ
;
A
#
# COMPACT_ATOMS: atom_id res chain seq x y z
N PHE A 1 4.48 4.01 -0.20
CA PHE A 1 4.40 5.34 -0.85
C PHE A 1 5.76 6.00 -0.70
N ILE A 2 6.64 5.81 -1.67
CA ILE A 2 7.90 6.54 -1.75
C ILE A 2 7.83 7.32 -3.06
N ALA A 3 7.24 8.51 -3.00
CA ALA A 3 7.60 9.59 -3.91
C ALA A 3 8.66 10.41 -3.17
N HIS A 4 9.85 9.80 -2.98
CA HIS A 4 11.02 10.54 -2.54
C HIS A 4 11.77 10.89 -3.82
N LEU A 5 11.88 12.19 -4.11
CA LEU A 5 12.85 12.69 -5.06
C LEU A 5 14.23 12.34 -4.48
N ASN A 6 14.83 11.25 -4.94
CA ASN A 6 16.21 10.94 -4.59
C ASN A 6 17.11 11.99 -5.23
N GLU A 7 17.74 12.82 -4.41
CA GLU A 7 18.72 13.86 -4.82
C GLU A 7 19.99 13.28 -5.47
N HIS A 8 20.11 11.95 -5.55
CA HIS A 8 21.23 11.21 -6.14
C HIS A 8 20.91 10.51 -7.47
N HIS A 9 19.79 10.81 -8.14
CA HIS A 9 19.58 10.30 -9.50
C HIS A 9 20.52 11.04 -10.47
N VAL A 10 21.69 10.44 -10.69
CA VAL A 10 22.56 10.69 -11.84
C VAL A 10 21.64 10.75 -13.08
N THR A 11 21.84 11.74 -13.94
CA THR A 11 21.00 12.05 -15.09
C THR A 11 20.99 10.92 -16.13
N GLU A 12 20.29 9.82 -15.85
CA GLU A 12 20.08 8.69 -16.77
C GLU A 12 19.14 9.03 -17.94
N PHE A 13 18.49 10.19 -17.89
CA PHE A 13 17.54 10.62 -18.91
C PHE A 13 18.03 11.92 -19.55
N GLN A 14 18.52 11.82 -20.78
CA GLN A 14 18.72 12.95 -21.70
C GLN A 14 17.69 12.87 -22.81
N CYS A 15 17.15 14.02 -23.21
CA CYS A 15 16.29 14.11 -24.38
C CYS A 15 17.10 13.77 -25.65
N MET A 16 16.44 13.36 -26.74
CA MET A 16 17.11 13.06 -28.02
C MET A 16 17.89 14.25 -28.61
N ASP A 17 17.56 15.47 -28.18
CA ASP A 17 18.25 16.72 -28.56
C ASP A 17 19.45 17.06 -27.66
N GLY A 18 19.78 16.20 -26.69
CA GLY A 18 20.85 16.42 -25.72
C GLY A 18 20.52 17.45 -24.63
N SER A 19 19.30 17.98 -24.60
CA SER A 19 18.88 18.90 -23.55
C SER A 19 18.67 18.15 -22.21
N PRO A 20 18.95 18.81 -21.07
CA PRO A 20 18.66 18.22 -19.77
C PRO A 20 17.15 18.02 -19.63
N ALA A 21 16.74 16.85 -19.13
CA ALA A 21 15.34 16.54 -18.89
C ALA A 21 14.73 17.59 -17.96
N LYS A 22 13.83 18.42 -18.49
CA LYS A 22 13.09 19.41 -17.71
C LYS A 22 11.84 18.75 -17.16
N PHE A 23 11.76 18.58 -15.86
CA PHE A 23 10.50 18.24 -15.19
C PHE A 23 9.53 19.41 -15.38
N LYS A 24 8.68 19.32 -16.41
CA LYS A 24 7.51 20.20 -16.52
C LYS A 24 6.62 19.81 -15.36
N GLN A 25 6.61 20.61 -14.27
CA GLN A 25 5.82 20.44 -13.05
C GLN A 25 4.48 19.75 -13.31
N GLY A 26 4.54 18.42 -13.39
CA GLY A 26 3.41 17.62 -13.80
C GLY A 26 2.52 17.54 -12.59
N LYS A 27 1.22 17.75 -12.79
CA LYS A 27 0.27 17.29 -11.78
C LYS A 27 0.54 15.80 -11.58
N PHE A 28 0.77 15.36 -10.35
CA PHE A 28 0.92 13.93 -10.07
C PHE A 28 -0.28 13.19 -10.67
N ASP A 29 0.01 12.07 -11.35
CA ASP A 29 -1.02 11.20 -11.87
C ASP A 29 -1.93 10.74 -10.73
N ARG A 30 -3.20 10.48 -11.06
CA ARG A 30 -4.17 9.98 -10.09
C ARG A 30 -3.65 8.67 -9.49
N VAL A 31 -3.53 8.63 -8.17
CA VAL A 31 -3.21 7.39 -7.44
C VAL A 31 -4.35 6.40 -7.63
N ILE A 32 -4.06 5.25 -8.25
CA ILE A 32 -5.02 4.18 -8.50
C ILE A 32 -4.96 3.05 -7.47
N GLY A 33 -3.95 3.06 -6.58
CA GLY A 33 -3.77 2.04 -5.55
C GLY A 33 -2.61 2.34 -4.61
N VAL A 34 -2.62 1.71 -3.43
CA VAL A 34 -1.56 1.85 -2.42
C VAL A 34 -1.08 0.47 -1.99
N ILE A 35 0.21 0.20 -2.13
CA ILE A 35 0.85 -0.96 -1.51
C ILE A 35 1.52 -0.50 -0.22
N GLY A 36 1.18 -1.13 0.89
CA GLY A 36 1.80 -0.86 2.18
C GLY A 36 0.88 -0.96 3.39
N GLY A 37 1.38 -0.42 4.50
CA GLY A 37 0.80 -0.61 5.82
C GLY A 37 1.37 -1.87 6.48
N GLN A 38 2.45 -1.70 7.23
CA GLN A 38 3.10 -2.79 7.96
C GLN A 38 2.23 -3.20 9.15
N SER A 39 2.01 -2.27 10.08
CA SER A 39 1.14 -2.48 11.23
C SER A 39 -0.33 -2.48 10.83
N SER A 40 -1.10 -3.41 11.41
CA SER A 40 -2.56 -3.46 11.26
C SER A 40 -3.24 -2.14 11.66
N SER A 41 -2.77 -1.46 12.72
CA SER A 41 -3.36 -0.19 13.16
C SER A 41 -3.13 0.94 12.14
N VAL A 42 -1.96 0.95 11.49
CA VAL A 42 -1.66 1.90 10.41
C VAL A 42 -2.52 1.58 9.20
N SER A 43 -2.62 0.31 8.81
CA SER A 43 -3.47 -0.12 7.69
C SER A 43 -4.94 0.24 7.90
N ILE A 44 -5.47 0.11 9.11
CA ILE A 44 -6.85 0.53 9.43
C ILE A 44 -7.04 2.02 9.18
N GLN A 45 -6.11 2.86 9.65
CA GLN A 45 -6.20 4.31 9.47
C GLN A 45 -6.08 4.71 7.99
N VAL A 46 -5.15 4.10 7.26
CA VAL A 46 -4.96 4.35 5.82
C VAL A 46 -6.18 3.87 5.03
N ALA A 47 -6.71 2.68 5.30
CA ALA A 47 -7.90 2.15 4.65
C ALA A 47 -9.15 3.02 4.90
N ASN A 48 -9.30 3.59 6.11
CA ASN A 48 -10.39 4.52 6.43
C ASN A 48 -10.36 5.79 5.57
N LEU A 49 -9.17 6.27 5.20
CA LEU A 49 -9.00 7.41 4.30
C LEU A 49 -9.21 6.99 2.84
N LEU A 50 -8.52 5.94 2.38
CA LEU A 50 -8.53 5.53 0.97
C LEU A 50 -9.90 5.07 0.48
N ARG A 51 -10.73 4.50 1.37
CA ARG A 51 -12.10 4.11 1.01
C ARG A 51 -12.98 5.27 0.56
N LEU A 52 -12.71 6.51 1.03
CA LEU A 52 -13.45 7.71 0.62
C LEU A 52 -13.21 8.05 -0.85
N PHE A 53 -12.07 7.64 -1.39
CA PHE A 53 -11.65 7.87 -2.76
C PHE A 53 -11.72 6.60 -3.62
N GLN A 54 -12.24 5.50 -3.07
CA GLN A 54 -12.32 4.19 -3.73
C GLN A 54 -10.94 3.69 -4.22
N ILE A 55 -9.88 4.01 -3.48
CA ILE A 55 -8.52 3.60 -3.82
C ILE A 55 -8.21 2.27 -3.11
N PRO A 56 -7.90 1.18 -3.84
CA PRO A 56 -7.52 -0.08 -3.22
C PRO A 56 -6.19 0.02 -2.48
N GLN A 57 -6.14 -0.56 -1.27
CA GLN A 57 -4.92 -0.77 -0.50
C GLN A 57 -4.57 -2.26 -0.45
N ILE A 58 -3.31 -2.62 -0.68
CA ILE A 58 -2.78 -3.97 -0.50
C ILE A 58 -1.67 -3.95 0.56
N SER A 59 -1.91 -4.57 1.71
CA SER A 59 -0.91 -4.71 2.79
C SER A 59 -0.17 -6.04 2.71
N TYR A 60 1.13 -6.01 3.03
CA TYR A 60 2.00 -7.19 3.07
C TYR A 60 2.24 -7.74 4.48
N MET A 61 1.74 -7.09 5.55
CA MET A 61 2.06 -7.50 6.93
C MET A 61 0.94 -7.25 7.95
N SER A 62 -0.19 -6.66 7.56
CA SER A 62 -1.30 -6.41 8.49
C SER A 62 -2.20 -7.64 8.65
N THR A 63 -2.07 -8.32 9.78
CA THR A 63 -2.73 -9.62 10.07
C THR A 63 -4.00 -9.52 10.91
N SER A 64 -4.37 -8.34 11.42
CA SER A 64 -5.53 -8.17 12.31
C SER A 64 -6.83 -8.69 11.68
N PRO A 65 -7.69 -9.40 12.43
CA PRO A 65 -8.98 -9.88 11.93
C PRO A 65 -9.95 -8.76 11.54
N GLN A 66 -9.82 -7.57 12.17
CA GLN A 66 -10.70 -6.42 11.92
C GLN A 66 -10.68 -5.99 10.45
N LEU A 67 -9.53 -6.09 9.79
CA LEU A 67 -9.33 -5.75 8.38
C LEU A 67 -10.01 -6.73 7.40
N SER A 68 -10.56 -7.84 7.88
CA SER A 68 -11.32 -8.79 7.07
C SER A 68 -12.79 -8.39 6.88
N ASN A 69 -13.30 -7.40 7.63
CA ASN A 69 -14.67 -6.92 7.47
C ASN A 69 -14.81 -6.12 6.16
N ARG A 70 -15.45 -6.73 5.15
CA ARG A 70 -15.64 -6.16 3.81
C ARG A 70 -16.64 -5.01 3.75
N GLU A 71 -17.58 -4.94 4.68
CA GLU A 71 -18.51 -3.79 4.78
C GLU A 71 -17.76 -2.53 5.24
N ARG A 72 -16.83 -2.69 6.20
CA ARG A 72 -16.04 -1.58 6.74
C ARG A 72 -14.86 -1.20 5.84
N PHE A 73 -14.20 -2.19 5.26
CA PHE A 73 -12.98 -2.04 4.44
C PHE A 73 -13.13 -2.68 3.03
N PRO A 74 -14.05 -2.17 2.19
CA PRO A 74 -14.34 -2.76 0.88
C PRO A 74 -13.14 -2.72 -0.09
N TYR A 75 -12.25 -1.74 0.08
CA TYR A 75 -11.06 -1.51 -0.76
C TYR A 75 -9.75 -2.00 -0.13
N PHE A 76 -9.80 -2.75 0.98
CA PHE A 76 -8.59 -3.28 1.60
C PHE A 76 -8.34 -4.73 1.19
N PHE A 77 -7.10 -5.05 0.87
CA PHE A 77 -6.62 -6.40 0.56
C PHE A 77 -5.28 -6.63 1.26
N ARG A 78 -4.92 -7.90 1.42
CA ARG A 78 -3.62 -8.29 1.98
C ARG A 78 -3.14 -9.62 1.41
N THR A 79 -1.84 -9.79 1.36
CA THR A 79 -1.18 -11.03 0.90
C THR A 79 -0.86 -12.00 2.04
N VAL A 80 -1.07 -11.58 3.29
CA VAL A 80 -0.85 -12.39 4.49
C VAL A 80 -2.17 -12.85 5.11
N PRO A 81 -2.21 -14.03 5.76
CA PRO A 81 -3.41 -14.53 6.41
C PRO A 81 -3.80 -13.69 7.63
N SER A 82 -5.02 -13.91 8.13
CA SER A 82 -5.45 -13.31 9.39
C SER A 82 -4.85 -14.02 10.60
N ASP A 83 -4.72 -13.31 11.71
CA ASP A 83 -4.39 -13.93 13.01
C ASP A 83 -5.40 -15.04 13.41
N VAL A 84 -6.63 -15.02 12.89
CA VAL A 84 -7.61 -16.11 13.04
C VAL A 84 -7.06 -17.44 12.53
N ASN A 85 -6.40 -17.43 11.36
CA ASN A 85 -5.80 -18.64 10.80
C ASN A 85 -4.66 -19.15 11.69
N GLN A 86 -3.86 -18.24 12.25
CA GLN A 86 -2.78 -18.62 13.17
C GLN A 86 -3.34 -19.19 14.48
N ALA A 87 -4.42 -18.62 15.02
CA ALA A 87 -5.08 -19.15 16.22
C ALA A 87 -5.64 -20.56 15.99
N HIS A 88 -6.27 -20.82 14.83
CA HIS A 88 -6.72 -22.15 14.46
C HIS A 88 -5.56 -23.14 14.37
N ALA A 89 -4.45 -22.78 13.74
CA ALA A 89 -3.28 -23.64 13.65
C ALA A 89 -2.70 -23.99 15.04
N ILE A 90 -2.71 -23.05 16.00
CA ILE A 90 -2.29 -23.32 17.39
C ILE A 90 -3.24 -24.32 18.05
N LEU A 91 -4.56 -24.15 17.87
CA LEU A 91 -5.54 -25.10 18.42
C LEU A 91 -5.35 -26.51 17.84
N ASP A 92 -5.07 -26.63 16.54
CA ASP A 92 -4.84 -27.92 15.88
C ASP A 92 -3.56 -28.61 16.39
N ILE A 93 -2.53 -27.84 16.79
CA ILE A 93 -1.30 -28.38 17.38
C ILE A 93 -1.50 -28.89 18.81
N LEU A 94 -2.45 -28.31 19.55
CA LEU A 94 -2.72 -28.66 20.94
C LEU A 94 -3.67 -29.87 21.10
N GLN A 95 -4.24 -30.39 20.01
CA GLN A 95 -5.05 -31.61 19.99
C GLN A 95 -4.19 -32.87 20.00
#